data_AF-A0A183J437-F1
#
_entry.id   AF-A0A183J437-F1
#
_cell.length_a   1.000
_cell.length_b   1.000
_cell.length_c   1.000
_cell.angle_alpha   90.00
_cell.angle_beta   90.00
_cell.angle_gamma   90.00
#
_symmetry.space_group_name_H-M   'P 1'
#
loop_
_entity.id
_entity.type
_entity.pdbx_description
1 polymer ?
#
loop_
_entity_poly.entity_id
_entity_poly.type
_entity_poly.pdbx_seq_one_letter_code
_entity_poly.pdbx_strand_id
1 'polypeptide(L)'
;MVDGKIKYSEKVYDACMDSFDALPLAALMNQQFLCVHGGLSPELHSLEDIKRLDRFKEPPAFGPMCDLLWSDPLEDFGSETNTEHFSHNSVRGCSYFYR
;
A
#
# COMPACT_ATOMS: atom_id res chain seq x y z
N MET A 1 15.96 -8.63 -2.25
CA MET A 1 16.66 -7.53 -2.94
C MET A 1 18.14 -7.78 -3.25
N VAL A 2 18.75 -8.90 -2.81
CA VAL A 2 20.16 -9.24 -3.11
C VAL A 2 20.38 -9.74 -4.55
N ASP A 3 19.34 -10.23 -5.22
CA ASP A 3 19.46 -10.95 -6.50
C ASP A 3 19.87 -10.03 -7.69
N GLY A 4 19.50 -8.75 -7.67
CA GLY A 4 19.83 -7.80 -8.73
C GLY A 4 21.33 -7.51 -8.88
N LYS A 5 22.06 -7.44 -7.75
CA LYS A 5 23.51 -7.26 -7.72
C LYS A 5 24.27 -8.54 -8.06
N ILE A 6 23.68 -9.71 -7.82
CA ILE A 6 24.29 -11.01 -8.16
C ILE A 6 24.22 -11.26 -9.67
N LYS A 7 23.13 -10.88 -10.34
CA LYS A 7 22.90 -11.18 -11.76
C LYS A 7 23.26 -10.03 -12.72
N TYR A 8 23.21 -8.79 -12.25
CA TYR A 8 23.41 -7.60 -13.09
C TYR A 8 24.36 -6.59 -12.42
N SER A 9 24.12 -5.30 -12.60
CA SER A 9 24.92 -4.22 -12.03
C SER A 9 24.08 -3.34 -11.12
N GLU A 10 24.74 -2.58 -10.25
CA GLU A 10 24.10 -1.58 -9.39
C GLU A 10 23.28 -0.56 -10.19
N LYS A 11 23.74 -0.18 -11.39
CA LYS A 11 22.98 0.71 -12.28
C LYS A 11 21.61 0.17 -12.69
N VAL A 12 21.49 -1.15 -12.87
CA VAL A 12 20.20 -1.79 -13.20
C VAL A 12 19.31 -1.80 -11.97
N TYR A 13 19.87 -2.01 -10.78
CA TYR A 13 19.14 -1.90 -9.53
C TYR A 13 18.59 -0.49 -9.33
N ASP A 14 19.42 0.54 -9.49
CA ASP A 14 19.01 1.95 -9.35
C ASP A 14 17.89 2.30 -10.35
N ALA A 15 18.03 1.88 -11.61
CA ALA A 15 17.00 2.08 -12.62
C ALA A 15 15.67 1.37 -12.27
N CYS A 16 15.72 0.21 -11.62
CA CYS A 16 14.53 -0.47 -11.11
C CYS A 16 13.90 0.29 -9.95
N MET A 17 14.69 0.85 -9.03
CA MET A 17 14.17 1.67 -7.93
C MET A 17 13.43 2.90 -8.47
N ASP A 18 14.05 3.64 -9.41
CA ASP A 18 13.41 4.78 -10.08
C ASP A 18 12.11 4.37 -10.79
N SER A 19 12.07 3.17 -11.37
CA SER A 19 10.88 2.62 -12.02
C SER A 19 9.78 2.26 -11.01
N PHE A 20 10.13 1.74 -9.84
CA PHE A 20 9.18 1.39 -8.79
C PHE A 20 8.52 2.63 -8.17
N ASP A 21 9.29 3.70 -7.95
CA ASP A 21 8.78 4.99 -7.49
C ASP A 21 7.78 5.62 -8.49
N ALA A 22 7.85 5.23 -9.77
CA ALA A 22 6.92 5.71 -10.80
C ALA A 22 5.61 4.89 -10.87
N LEU A 23 5.52 3.74 -10.21
CA LEU A 23 4.35 2.85 -10.31
C LEU A 23 3.08 3.53 -9.76
N PRO A 24 1.91 3.32 -10.38
CA PRO A 24 0.64 3.75 -9.82
C PRO A 24 0.33 3.02 -8.51
N LEU A 25 -0.23 3.74 -7.52
CA LEU A 25 -0.62 3.15 -6.23
C LEU A 25 -1.99 2.45 -6.27
N ALA A 26 -2.88 2.89 -7.16
CA ALA A 26 -4.25 2.38 -7.25
C ALA A 26 -4.82 2.50 -8.67
N ALA A 27 -5.85 1.73 -8.96
CA ALA A 27 -6.65 1.84 -10.18
C ALA A 27 -8.15 1.83 -9.86
N LEU A 28 -8.92 2.66 -10.54
CA LEU A 28 -10.38 2.58 -10.52
C LEU A 28 -10.87 1.83 -11.75
N MET A 29 -11.29 0.59 -11.56
CA MET A 29 -11.75 -0.29 -12.63
C MET A 29 -13.26 -0.16 -12.82
N ASN A 30 -13.69 0.08 -14.06
CA ASN A 30 -15.09 0.22 -14.47
C ASN A 30 -15.91 1.24 -13.65
N GLN A 31 -15.25 2.23 -13.02
CA GLN A 31 -15.86 3.18 -12.07
C GLN A 31 -16.58 2.52 -10.88
N GLN A 32 -16.25 1.26 -10.58
CA GLN A 32 -16.94 0.44 -9.59
C GLN A 32 -15.99 -0.18 -8.57
N PHE A 33 -14.79 -0.56 -9.00
CA PHE A 33 -13.85 -1.30 -8.16
C PHE A 33 -12.57 -0.50 -7.97
N LEU A 34 -12.21 -0.24 -6.71
CA LEU A 34 -10.89 0.25 -6.36
C LEU A 34 -9.94 -0.94 -6.26
N CYS A 35 -8.89 -0.93 -7.08
CA CYS A 35 -7.83 -1.94 -7.07
C CYS A 35 -6.57 -1.33 -6.45
N VAL A 36 -6.06 -1.97 -5.40
CA VAL A 36 -4.86 -1.60 -4.64
C VAL A 36 -4.08 -2.87 -4.30
N HIS A 37 -2.83 -2.73 -3.88
CA HIS A 37 -2.01 -3.89 -3.52
C HIS A 37 -2.38 -4.46 -2.14
N GLY A 38 -2.47 -3.60 -1.13
CA GLY A 38 -2.91 -3.94 0.22
C GLY A 38 -4.41 -3.69 0.37
N GLY A 39 -4.77 -2.47 0.80
CA GLY A 39 -6.17 -2.15 1.11
C GLY A 39 -6.39 -0.69 1.50
N LEU A 40 -7.11 -0.48 2.61
CA LEU A 40 -7.61 0.83 3.04
C LEU A 40 -6.68 1.51 4.06
N SER A 41 -6.82 2.82 4.17
CA SER A 41 -6.14 3.66 5.16
C SER A 41 -7.16 4.46 5.96
N PRO A 42 -6.93 4.69 7.27
CA PRO A 42 -7.74 5.62 8.06
C PRO A 42 -7.64 7.08 7.56
N GLU A 43 -6.62 7.42 6.76
CA GLU A 43 -6.40 8.76 6.22
C GLU A 43 -7.00 8.96 4.82
N LEU A 44 -7.56 7.91 4.20
CA LEU A 44 -8.12 7.95 2.84
C LEU A 44 -9.63 7.74 2.87
N HIS A 45 -10.39 8.80 2.62
CA HIS A 45 -11.86 8.76 2.63
C HIS A 45 -12.48 8.88 1.23
N SER A 46 -11.69 9.28 0.24
CA SER A 46 -12.14 9.46 -1.14
C SER A 46 -11.04 9.12 -2.16
N LEU A 47 -11.44 8.88 -3.42
CA LEU A 47 -10.50 8.70 -4.52
C LEU A 47 -9.64 9.94 -4.78
N GLU A 48 -10.11 11.12 -4.40
CA GLU A 48 -9.34 12.36 -4.50
C GLU A 48 -8.16 12.41 -3.53
N ASP A 49 -8.28 11.76 -2.37
CA ASP A 49 -7.19 11.70 -1.39
C ASP A 49 -6.02 10.88 -1.94
N ILE A 50 -6.31 9.76 -2.64
CA ILE A 50 -5.29 8.94 -3.32
C ILE A 50 -4.60 9.75 -4.43
N LYS A 51 -5.36 10.52 -5.21
CA LYS A 51 -4.81 11.34 -6.32
C LYS A 51 -3.87 12.44 -5.84
N ARG A 52 -4.02 12.91 -4.59
CA ARG A 52 -3.18 13.95 -3.98
C ARG A 52 -1.87 13.42 -3.41
N LEU A 53 -1.69 12.10 -3.32
CA LEU A 53 -0.48 11.51 -2.79
C LEU A 53 0.71 11.77 -3.71
N ASP A 54 1.78 12.33 -3.13
CA ASP A 54 3.09 12.37 -3.77
C ASP A 54 3.73 10.98 -3.67
N ARG A 55 3.66 10.23 -4.78
CA ARG A 55 4.08 8.82 -4.86
C ARG A 55 5.48 8.59 -5.42
N PHE A 56 6.15 9.63 -5.93
CA PHE A 56 7.45 9.50 -6.60
C PHE A 56 8.58 9.47 -5.57
N LYS A 57 8.55 8.46 -4.71
CA LYS A 57 9.47 8.27 -3.60
C LYS A 57 9.33 6.85 -3.04
N GLU A 58 10.36 6.44 -2.33
CA GLU A 58 10.30 5.25 -1.47
C GLU A 58 9.09 5.34 -0.52
N PRO A 59 8.27 4.27 -0.41
CA PRO A 59 7.14 4.24 0.51
C PRO A 59 7.56 4.56 1.95
N PRO A 60 6.89 5.50 2.63
CA PRO A 60 7.19 5.81 4.03
C PRO A 60 6.83 4.64 4.95
N ALA A 61 7.41 4.62 6.15
CA ALA A 61 7.14 3.59 7.16
C ALA A 61 5.71 3.63 7.74
N PHE A 62 4.99 4.74 7.54
CA PHE A 62 3.61 4.95 7.98
C PHE A 62 2.90 5.93 7.04
N GLY A 63 1.57 6.00 7.16
CA GLY A 63 0.71 6.92 6.41
C GLY A 63 0.08 6.31 5.16
N PRO A 64 -0.68 7.10 4.38
CA PRO A 64 -1.61 6.57 3.38
C PRO A 64 -0.96 5.78 2.25
N MET A 65 0.27 6.13 1.86
CA MET A 65 1.02 5.35 0.86
C MET A 65 1.48 4.00 1.41
N CYS A 66 1.89 3.93 2.68
CA CYS A 66 2.21 2.67 3.34
C CYS A 66 0.96 1.79 3.43
N ASP A 67 -0.15 2.38 3.85
CA ASP A 67 -1.39 1.65 4.10
C ASP A 67 -1.97 1.03 2.81
N LEU A 68 -1.99 1.77 1.71
CA LEU A 68 -2.43 1.26 0.38
C LEU A 68 -1.63 0.03 -0.08
N LEU A 69 -0.39 -0.13 0.37
CA LEU A 69 0.49 -1.23 0.01
C LEU A 69 0.47 -2.37 1.04
N TRP A 70 0.15 -2.11 2.30
CA TRP A 70 0.42 -3.04 3.40
C TRP A 70 -0.75 -3.32 4.35
N SER A 71 -1.89 -2.63 4.23
CA SER A 71 -3.06 -2.96 5.06
C SER A 71 -3.66 -4.31 4.65
N ASP A 72 -4.18 -5.07 5.60
CA ASP A 72 -4.85 -6.35 5.37
C ASP A 72 -6.30 -6.29 5.92
N PRO A 73 -7.26 -7.10 5.45
CA PRO A 73 -8.53 -7.25 6.15
C PRO A 73 -8.33 -7.94 7.51
N LEU A 74 -9.23 -7.71 8.46
CA LEU A 74 -9.26 -8.48 9.71
C LEU A 74 -9.37 -10.00 9.44
N GLU A 75 -8.82 -10.82 10.33
CA GLU A 75 -8.88 -12.29 10.20
C GLU A 75 -10.32 -12.82 10.17
N ASP A 76 -11.23 -12.16 10.88
CA ASP A 76 -12.66 -12.47 10.97
C ASP A 76 -13.53 -11.56 10.10
N PHE A 77 -12.97 -11.00 9.00
CA PHE A 77 -13.63 -9.99 8.16
C PHE A 77 -15.08 -10.35 7.79
N GLY A 78 -16.04 -9.49 8.14
CA GLY A 78 -17.48 -9.70 7.95
C GLY A 78 -18.21 -10.45 9.08
N SER A 79 -17.50 -10.88 10.13
CA SER A 79 -18.05 -11.55 11.32
C SER A 79 -17.53 -10.97 12.64
N GLU A 80 -16.98 -9.76 12.58
CA GLU A 80 -16.26 -9.14 13.68
C GLU A 80 -17.19 -8.68 14.78
N THR A 81 -16.73 -8.84 16.02
CA THR A 81 -17.44 -8.35 17.22
C THR A 81 -17.03 -6.92 17.60
N ASN A 82 -15.84 -6.48 17.17
CA ASN A 82 -15.35 -5.12 17.39
C ASN A 82 -15.93 -4.15 16.35
N THR A 83 -16.18 -2.91 16.77
CA THR A 83 -16.73 -1.83 15.94
C THR A 83 -15.68 -0.87 15.39
N GLU A 84 -14.42 -1.01 15.79
CA GLU A 84 -13.32 -0.18 15.28
C GLU A 84 -13.04 -0.47 13.79
N HIS A 85 -13.00 0.57 12.96
CA HIS A 85 -12.77 0.40 11.52
C HIS A 85 -11.34 0.00 11.16
N PHE A 86 -10.39 0.39 11.99
CA PHE A 86 -8.97 0.14 11.80
C PHE A 86 -8.34 -0.26 13.12
N SER A 87 -7.47 -1.28 13.08
CA SER A 87 -6.65 -1.68 14.22
C SER A 87 -5.22 -1.94 13.74
N HIS A 88 -4.23 -1.91 14.64
CA HIS A 88 -2.83 -2.06 14.21
C HIS A 88 -2.56 -3.45 13.61
N ASN A 89 -1.90 -3.49 12.44
CA ASN A 89 -1.55 -4.74 11.78
C ASN A 89 -0.27 -5.34 12.38
N SER A 90 -0.47 -6.21 13.37
CA SER A 90 0.62 -6.91 14.05
C SER A 90 1.34 -7.94 13.18
N VAL A 91 0.70 -8.43 12.10
CA VAL A 91 1.31 -9.41 11.17
C VAL A 91 2.36 -8.73 10.28
N ARG A 92 2.09 -7.50 9.84
CA ARG A 92 3.03 -6.72 9.01
C ARG A 92 4.00 -5.90 9.85
N GLY A 93 3.62 -5.52 11.07
CA GLY A 93 4.40 -4.62 11.93
C GLY A 93 4.36 -3.15 11.50
N CYS A 94 3.51 -2.82 10.53
CA CYS A 94 3.17 -1.48 10.05
C CYS A 94 1.73 -1.49 9.52
N SER A 95 1.16 -0.32 9.20
CA SER A 95 -0.21 -0.21 8.67
C SER A 95 -1.28 -0.80 9.63
N TYR A 96 -2.45 -1.11 9.09
CA TYR A 96 -3.68 -1.46 9.80
C TYR A 96 -4.35 -2.71 9.24
N PHE A 97 -5.09 -3.39 10.10
CA PHE A 97 -6.20 -4.22 9.68
C PHE A 97 -7.42 -3.33 9.45
N TYR A 98 -8.21 -3.61 8.41
CA TYR A 98 -9.47 -2.91 8.14
C TYR A 98 -10.68 -3.85 8.18
N ARG A 99 -11.85 -3.27 8.47
CA ARG A 99 -13.16 -3.91 8.46
C ARG A 99 -14.16 -3.14 7.58
#